data_AF-A0AAN9N791-F1
#
_entry.id   AF-A0AAN9N791-F1
#
_cell.length_a   1.000
_cell.length_b   1.000
_cell.length_c   1.000
_cell.angle_alpha   90.00
_cell.angle_beta   90.00
_cell.angle_gamma   90.00
#
_symmetry.space_group_name_H-M   'P 1'
#
loop_
_entity.id
_entity.type
_entity.pdbx_description
1 polymer ?
#
loop_
_entity_poly.entity_id
_entity_poly.type
_entity_poly.pdbx_seq_one_letter_code
_entity_poly.pdbx_strand_id
1 'polypeptide(L)' 'MVTPLLSHPTLFLSRSNEPPKQLYASQLSRLQEMGFFDTQENVIALITTSGNVHAAVERLLGNSDQ' A
#
# COMPACT_ATOMS: atom_id res chain seq x y z
N MET A 1 3.48 -37.00 -32.01
CA MET A 1 2.03 -36.77 -31.86
C MET A 1 1.77 -36.68 -30.36
N VAL A 2 1.17 -35.57 -29.91
CA VAL A 2 0.84 -35.13 -28.53
C VAL A 2 1.98 -35.03 -27.49
N THR A 3 2.50 -33.82 -27.34
CA THR A 3 3.23 -33.34 -26.14
C THR A 3 2.22 -33.03 -25.02
N PRO A 4 2.38 -33.52 -23.78
CA PRO A 4 1.59 -33.03 -22.65
C PRO A 4 2.13 -31.66 -22.19
N LEU A 5 1.41 -30.63 -22.65
CA LEU A 5 0.95 -29.46 -21.92
C LEU A 5 1.71 -29.10 -20.61
N LEU A 6 2.51 -28.02 -20.69
CA LEU A 6 2.48 -26.88 -19.75
C LEU A 6 3.35 -26.87 -18.48
N SER A 7 4.68 -26.92 -18.66
CA SER A 7 5.56 -26.14 -17.78
C SER A 7 5.43 -24.67 -18.17
N HIS A 8 4.43 -23.99 -17.62
CA HIS A 8 4.49 -22.53 -17.57
C HIS A 8 5.73 -22.14 -16.77
N PRO A 9 6.58 -21.23 -17.26
CA PRO A 9 7.59 -20.64 -16.42
C PRO A 9 6.87 -20.02 -15.22
N THR A 10 7.40 -20.23 -14.01
CA THR A 10 7.11 -19.37 -12.87
C THR A 10 7.40 -17.95 -13.32
N LEU A 11 6.39 -17.26 -13.87
CA LEU A 11 6.40 -15.83 -14.05
C LEU A 11 6.37 -15.26 -12.64
N PHE A 12 7.57 -15.27 -12.05
CA PHE A 12 8.06 -14.34 -11.06
C PHE A 12 7.96 -12.94 -11.68
N LEU A 13 6.74 -12.49 -11.86
CA LEU A 13 6.29 -11.12 -11.95
C LEU A 13 4.81 -11.23 -11.62
N SER A 14 4.54 -11.72 -10.40
CA SER A 14 3.36 -11.34 -9.64
C SER A 14 3.34 -9.82 -9.66
N ARG A 15 2.73 -9.27 -10.71
CA ARG A 15 2.44 -7.86 -10.88
C ARG A 15 1.85 -7.44 -9.56
N SER A 16 2.55 -6.54 -8.90
CA SER A 16 2.35 -5.96 -7.58
C SER A 16 0.92 -5.47 -7.36
N ASN A 17 -0.02 -6.40 -7.32
CA ASN A 17 -1.40 -6.25 -6.92
C ASN A 17 -1.55 -6.75 -5.48
N GLU A 18 -0.45 -6.74 -4.72
CA GLU A 18 -0.57 -6.67 -3.28
C GLU A 18 -1.44 -5.45 -3.00
N PRO A 19 -2.61 -5.61 -2.36
CA PRO A 19 -3.45 -4.49 -2.04
C PRO A 19 -2.57 -3.45 -1.34
N PRO A 20 -2.66 -2.16 -1.66
CA PRO A 20 -1.77 -1.13 -1.13
C PRO A 20 -1.65 -1.19 0.41
N LYS A 21 -2.67 -1.72 1.09
CA LYS A 21 -2.66 -2.04 2.51
C LYS A 21 -1.53 -2.99 2.97
N GLN A 22 -1.18 -4.02 2.17
CA GLN A 22 -0.07 -4.93 2.47
C GLN A 22 1.29 -4.28 2.18
N LEU A 23 1.39 -3.50 1.10
CA LEU A 23 2.62 -2.74 0.78
C LEU A 23 2.92 -1.66 1.81
N TYR A 24 1.87 -1.06 2.37
CA TYR A 24 1.97 0.05 3.31
C TYR A 24 1.83 -0.35 4.77
N ALA A 25 1.88 -1.64 5.12
CA ALA A 25 1.65 -2.10 6.49
C ALA A 25 2.57 -1.41 7.51
N SER A 26 3.87 -1.27 7.20
CA SER A 26 4.85 -0.59 8.05
C SER A 26 4.57 0.92 8.17
N GLN A 27 4.07 1.54 7.10
CA GLN A 27 3.74 2.95 7.05
C GLN A 27 2.45 3.23 7.83
N LEU A 28 1.45 2.37 7.71
CA LEU A 28 0.21 2.42 8.48
C LEU A 28 0.48 2.29 9.97
N SER A 29 1.36 1.36 10.38
CA SER A 29 1.75 1.23 11.78
C SER A 29 2.39 2.52 12.31
N ARG A 30 3.26 3.15 11.53
CA ARG A 30 3.91 4.41 11.94
C ARG A 30 2.92 5.57 12.05
N LEU A 31 1.93 5.64 11.16
CA LEU A 31 0.84 6.62 11.26
C LEU A 31 -0.01 6.39 12.52
N GLN A 32 -0.32 5.13 12.85
CA GLN A 32 -1.03 4.76 14.07
C GLN A 32 -0.25 5.11 15.35
N GLU A 33 1.07 4.91 15.36
CA GLU A 33 1.94 5.35 16.46
C GLU A 33 1.91 6.87 16.68
N MET A 34 1.66 7.65 15.62
CA MET A 34 1.50 9.10 15.69
C MET A 34 0.08 9.56 16.08
N GLY A 35 -0.88 8.65 16.17
CA GLY A 35 -2.28 8.93 16.53
C GLY A 35 -3.26 8.88 15.36
N PHE A 36 -2.83 8.54 14.15
CA PHE A 36 -3.72 8.36 13.00
C PHE A 36 -4.21 6.91 12.93
N PHE A 37 -5.35 6.62 13.54
CA PHE A 37 -5.93 5.27 13.57
C PHE A 37 -6.76 4.93 12.32
N ASP A 38 -7.19 5.94 11.56
CA ASP A 38 -8.00 5.79 10.36
C ASP A 38 -7.23 5.16 9.21
N THR A 39 -7.35 3.84 9.11
CA THR A 39 -6.62 3.06 8.12
C THR A 39 -7.00 3.43 6.68
N GLN A 40 -8.25 3.84 6.43
CA GLN A 40 -8.65 4.30 5.09
C GLN A 40 -7.98 5.61 4.71
N GLU A 41 -8.08 6.62 5.58
CA GLU A 41 -7.44 7.93 5.37
C GLU A 41 -5.92 7.78 5.21
N ASN A 42 -5.31 6.95 6.07
CA ASN A 42 -3.89 6.66 6.00
C ASN A 42 -3.49 6.00 4.66
N VAL A 43 -4.29 5.05 4.16
CA VAL A 43 -4.04 4.42 2.85
C VAL A 43 -4.19 5.45 1.72
N ILE A 44 -5.21 6.29 1.75
CA ILE A 44 -5.41 7.32 0.71
C ILE A 44 -4.26 8.33 0.75
N ALA A 45 -3.83 8.75 1.94
CA ALA A 45 -2.70 9.66 2.10
C ALA A 45 -1.40 9.02 1.56
N LEU A 46 -1.12 7.76 1.89
CA LEU A 46 0.04 7.03 1.39
C LEU A 46 -0.01 6.78 -0.12
N ILE A 47 -1.18 6.50 -0.69
CA ILE A 47 -1.33 6.38 -2.15
C ILE A 47 -1.04 7.73 -2.82
N THR A 48 -1.58 8.82 -2.27
CA THR A 48 -1.38 10.18 -2.80
C THR A 48 0.08 10.60 -2.73
N THR A 49 0.79 10.18 -1.67
CA THR A 49 2.18 10.55 -1.43
C THR A 49 3.17 9.49 -1.92
N SER A 50 2.71 8.52 -2.71
CA SER A 50 3.53 7.43 -3.24
C SER A 50 4.30 6.64 -2.17
N GLY A 51 3.72 6.47 -0.99
CA GLY A 51 4.28 5.73 0.15
C GLY A 51 5.14 6.57 1.10
N ASN A 52 5.17 7.90 0.95
CA ASN A 52 5.88 8.77 1.86
C ASN A 52 5.06 9.05 3.13
N VAL A 53 5.52 8.53 4.27
CA VAL A 53 4.85 8.70 5.58
C VAL A 53 4.81 10.17 6.01
N HIS A 54 5.88 10.94 5.79
CA HIS A 54 5.94 12.33 6.24
C HIS A 54 4.93 13.20 5.49
N ALA A 55 4.89 13.08 4.15
CA ALA A 55 3.90 13.78 3.34
C ALA A 55 2.47 13.29 3.61
N ALA A 56 2.31 12.01 3.98
CA ALA A 56 0.99 11.47 4.34
C ALA A 56 0.49 12.09 5.65
N VAL A 57 1.36 12.30 6.64
CA VAL A 57 1.03 13.02 7.88
C VAL A 57 0.59 14.45 7.57
N GLU A 58 1.34 15.20 6.77
CA GLU A 58 0.97 16.58 6.40
C GLU A 58 -0.41 16.65 5.74
N ARG A 59 -0.70 15.69 4.84
CA ARG A 59 -2.01 15.52 4.22
C ARG A 59 -3.09 15.22 5.26
N LEU A 60 -2.86 14.29 6.18
CA LEU A 60 -3.83 13.90 7.21
C LEU A 60 -4.11 15.05 8.19
N LEU A 61 -3.09 15.78 8.62
CA LEU A 61 -3.23 16.97 9.45
C LEU A 61 -4.08 18.05 8.76
N GLY A 62 -3.86 18.26 7.45
CA GLY A 62 -4.66 19.20 6.66
C GLY A 62 -6.10 18.75 6.39
N ASN A 63 -6.40 17.44 6.40
CA ASN A 63 -7.78 16.94 6.27
C ASN A 63 -8.51 16.85 7.62
N SER A 64 -7.78 16.79 8.75
CA SER A 64 -8.36 16.68 10.10
C SER A 64 -8.92 17.99 10.65
N ASP A 65 -8.58 19.12 10.02
CA ASP A 65 -9.01 20.49 10.42
C ASP A 65 -10.32 20.95 9.73
N GLN A 66 -10.88 20.14 8.81
CA GLN A 66 -12.15 20.42 8.12
C GLN A 66 -13.32 19.63 8.69
#